data_AF-A0AAU0MNK2-F1
#
_entry.id   AF-A0AAU0MNK2-F1
#
_cell.length_a   1.000
_cell.length_b   1.000
_cell.length_c   1.000
_cell.angle_alpha   90.00
_cell.angle_beta   90.00
_cell.angle_gamma   90.00
#
_symmetry.space_group_name_H-M   'P 1'
#
loop_
_entity.id
_entity.type
_entity.pdbx_description
1 polymer ?
#
loop_
_entity_poly.entity_id
_entity_poly.type
_entity_poly.pdbx_seq_one_letter_code
_entity_poly.pdbx_strand_id
1 'polypeptide(L)'
;MTDLIAHADRLSAQSLKSLATTRGETALTACGWTMDTARQYLDGDVETALLEQAEAAGLSEAIKALFSAEIVNPSEDRPALHWALRTTEPTNPEAKAVWASLQPAFAFAESIRDGTLKTPAGERFSAILHIGIGGSDFGPRLIADAFADKTHPEITLRFAANVDPFDLERALNGLDPATTLVIGVSKSFGTEETLYNLGRARKWLEARLGEAAVDHLALVTSNPQRAAEWLGKQPAHLFDMPASIGGRFSLWSTASLSCIIALGVETFKAILAGAEAMDSHVQTAPMATNMPVQLALLDYWNATIRGEKMRVALAYASRLRMLPAYLQQLEMESNGKTVSPDGAPVAGATAPALWGGEGSIGQHSYHQWLHQGAQSVPTEFILALDKGAEPEGQTALIAHCLAQAEVLANGRSFEEVKTAEPDLPDHVAAQKVHAGGRPSTLLSCADFTPQAFGSLLALYEHRTYLAGKLWGLNPFDQWGVERGKTMAGRLKPVLRGEEHASDPITARLIDQLKR
;
A
#
# COMPACT_ATOMS: atom_id res chain seq x y z
N MET A 1 -19.56 -14.56 -16.41
CA MET A 1 -18.37 -14.31 -17.28
C MET A 1 -18.72 -14.17 -18.75
N THR A 2 -19.41 -15.12 -19.40
CA THR A 2 -19.74 -15.03 -20.86
C THR A 2 -20.49 -13.76 -21.24
N ASP A 3 -21.42 -13.31 -20.38
CA ASP A 3 -22.19 -12.09 -20.61
C ASP A 3 -21.32 -10.82 -20.54
N LEU A 4 -20.49 -10.70 -19.51
CA LEU A 4 -19.51 -9.60 -19.37
C LEU A 4 -18.54 -9.50 -20.56
N ILE A 5 -18.11 -10.64 -21.13
CA ILE A 5 -17.27 -10.66 -22.33
C ILE A 5 -18.02 -10.07 -23.53
N ALA A 6 -19.28 -10.46 -23.74
CA ALA A 6 -20.10 -9.91 -24.82
C ALA A 6 -20.30 -8.39 -24.67
N HIS A 7 -20.49 -7.90 -23.44
CA HIS A 7 -20.50 -6.47 -23.16
C HIS A 7 -19.16 -5.79 -23.47
N ALA A 8 -18.03 -6.41 -23.12
CA ALA A 8 -16.71 -5.84 -23.40
C ALA A 8 -16.46 -5.71 -24.90
N ASP A 9 -16.85 -6.71 -25.70
CA ASP A 9 -16.78 -6.67 -27.16
C ASP A 9 -17.67 -5.54 -27.72
N ARG A 10 -18.90 -5.41 -27.21
CA ARG A 10 -19.84 -4.32 -27.57
C ARG A 10 -19.27 -2.93 -27.28
N LEU A 11 -18.67 -2.74 -26.11
CA LEU A 11 -18.11 -1.44 -25.71
C LEU A 11 -16.79 -1.13 -26.42
N SER A 12 -16.01 -2.15 -26.79
CA SER A 12 -14.74 -1.96 -27.52
C SER A 12 -14.94 -1.45 -28.95
N ALA A 13 -16.14 -1.60 -29.52
CA ALA A 13 -16.53 -1.00 -30.80
C ALA A 13 -16.88 0.50 -30.70
N GLN A 14 -16.95 1.06 -29.49
CA GLN A 14 -17.30 2.46 -29.23
C GLN A 14 -16.08 3.27 -28.78
N SER A 15 -16.07 4.56 -29.09
CA SER A 15 -15.04 5.46 -28.54
C SER A 15 -15.32 5.73 -27.06
N LEU A 16 -14.27 5.71 -26.22
CA LEU A 16 -14.39 6.06 -24.81
C LEU A 16 -14.92 7.49 -24.61
N LYS A 17 -14.55 8.41 -25.51
CA LYS A 17 -15.08 9.78 -25.55
C LYS A 17 -16.61 9.80 -25.64
N SER A 18 -17.19 9.02 -26.56
CA SER A 18 -18.65 8.92 -26.70
C SER A 18 -19.29 8.33 -25.45
N LEU A 19 -18.74 7.22 -24.95
CA LEU A 19 -19.24 6.57 -23.73
C LEU A 19 -19.26 7.55 -22.55
N ALA A 20 -18.13 8.23 -22.29
CA ALA A 20 -17.99 9.19 -21.21
C ALA A 20 -19.00 10.34 -21.29
N THR A 21 -19.35 10.82 -22.49
CA THR A 21 -20.36 11.88 -22.66
C THR A 21 -21.80 11.41 -22.47
N THR A 22 -22.08 10.13 -22.68
CA THR A 22 -23.42 9.56 -22.53
C THR A 22 -23.69 9.05 -21.12
N ARG A 23 -22.65 8.86 -20.31
CA ARG A 23 -22.79 8.46 -18.91
C ARG A 23 -23.27 9.66 -18.09
N GLY A 24 -24.30 9.44 -17.27
CA GLY A 24 -24.86 10.44 -16.37
C GLY A 24 -23.91 10.76 -15.21
N GLU A 25 -24.48 11.16 -14.07
CA GLU A 25 -23.71 11.38 -12.85
C GLU A 25 -23.11 10.05 -12.34
N THR A 26 -21.79 9.90 -12.44
CA THR A 26 -21.05 8.69 -12.00
C THR A 26 -20.28 8.88 -10.70
N ALA A 27 -20.36 10.07 -10.11
CA ALA A 27 -19.60 10.44 -8.94
C ALA A 27 -20.19 9.81 -7.68
N LEU A 28 -19.37 9.04 -6.95
CA LEU A 28 -19.70 8.51 -5.63
C LEU A 28 -18.86 9.23 -4.58
N THR A 29 -19.48 9.67 -3.48
CA THR A 29 -18.77 10.37 -2.40
C THR A 29 -18.92 9.61 -1.09
N ALA A 30 -17.79 9.33 -0.43
CA ALA A 30 -17.75 8.74 0.91
C ALA A 30 -16.50 9.19 1.65
N CYS A 31 -16.63 9.43 2.96
CA CYS A 31 -15.50 9.63 3.88
C CYS A 31 -14.47 10.70 3.42
N GLY A 32 -14.93 11.78 2.79
CA GLY A 32 -14.09 12.89 2.30
C GLY A 32 -13.49 12.69 0.90
N TRP A 33 -13.81 11.59 0.23
CA TRP A 33 -13.37 11.28 -1.12
C TRP A 33 -14.54 11.25 -2.10
N THR A 34 -14.30 11.73 -3.31
CA THR A 34 -15.19 11.57 -4.46
C THR A 34 -14.49 10.70 -5.50
N MET A 35 -15.18 9.67 -5.99
CA MET A 35 -14.73 8.81 -7.07
C MET A 35 -15.58 9.06 -8.31
N ASP A 36 -14.94 9.38 -9.42
CA ASP A 36 -15.55 9.49 -10.74
C ASP A 36 -15.00 8.38 -11.65
N THR A 37 -15.92 7.65 -12.26
CA THR A 37 -15.61 6.53 -13.16
C THR A 37 -16.03 6.80 -14.59
N ALA A 38 -16.46 8.02 -14.94
CA ALA A 38 -17.04 8.36 -16.24
C ALA A 38 -16.13 7.98 -17.43
N ARG A 39 -14.81 8.06 -17.23
CA ARG A 39 -13.78 7.68 -18.22
C ARG A 39 -13.40 6.19 -18.17
N GLN A 40 -14.31 5.32 -17.74
CA GLN A 40 -14.18 3.87 -17.86
C GLN A 40 -15.06 3.33 -19.00
N TYR A 41 -14.69 2.19 -19.57
CA TYR A 41 -15.53 1.47 -20.53
C TYR A 41 -16.68 0.76 -19.79
N LEU A 42 -17.68 1.54 -19.37
CA LEU A 42 -18.88 1.06 -18.69
C LEU A 42 -20.12 1.74 -19.31
N ASP A 43 -21.26 1.09 -19.16
CA ASP A 43 -22.60 1.67 -19.31
C ASP A 43 -23.55 0.99 -18.30
N GLY A 44 -24.82 1.37 -18.29
CA GLY A 44 -25.78 0.85 -17.31
C GLY A 44 -25.97 -0.67 -17.36
N ASP A 45 -25.83 -1.29 -18.54
CA ASP A 45 -25.92 -2.75 -18.65
C ASP A 45 -24.70 -3.41 -18.00
N VAL A 46 -23.50 -2.87 -18.26
CA VAL A 46 -22.27 -3.40 -17.65
C VAL A 46 -22.26 -3.19 -16.15
N GLU A 47 -22.71 -2.03 -15.66
CA GLU A 47 -22.83 -1.76 -14.24
C GLU A 47 -23.79 -2.76 -13.56
N THR A 48 -24.93 -3.06 -14.21
CA THR A 48 -25.87 -4.08 -13.73
C THR A 48 -25.23 -5.47 -13.71
N ALA A 49 -24.60 -5.90 -14.81
CA ALA A 49 -23.95 -7.20 -14.90
C ALA A 49 -22.76 -7.35 -13.93
N LEU A 50 -22.04 -6.27 -13.62
CA LEU A 50 -20.98 -6.26 -12.61
C LEU A 50 -21.56 -6.39 -11.20
N LEU A 51 -22.69 -5.77 -10.90
CA LEU A 51 -23.38 -5.95 -9.61
C LEU A 51 -23.91 -7.38 -9.45
N GLU A 52 -24.48 -7.98 -10.50
CA GLU A 52 -24.84 -9.41 -10.50
C GLU A 52 -23.62 -10.30 -10.27
N GLN A 53 -22.46 -9.95 -10.83
CA GLN A 53 -21.21 -10.66 -10.58
C GLN A 53 -20.72 -10.50 -9.12
N ALA A 54 -20.92 -9.35 -8.49
CA ALA A 54 -20.66 -9.16 -7.06
C ALA A 54 -21.57 -10.02 -6.18
N GLU A 55 -22.85 -10.11 -6.51
CA GLU A 55 -23.80 -11.00 -5.84
C GLU A 55 -23.41 -12.47 -6.00
N ALA A 56 -23.10 -12.90 -7.22
CA ALA A 56 -22.67 -14.27 -7.51
C ALA A 56 -21.36 -14.65 -6.80
N ALA A 57 -20.46 -13.68 -6.58
CA ALA A 57 -19.22 -13.87 -5.83
C ALA A 57 -19.40 -13.80 -4.30
N GLY A 58 -20.61 -13.50 -3.81
CA GLY A 58 -20.92 -13.41 -2.38
C GLY A 58 -20.19 -12.28 -1.66
N LEU A 59 -20.08 -11.10 -2.29
CA LEU A 59 -19.34 -9.98 -1.69
C LEU A 59 -19.97 -9.47 -0.39
N SER A 60 -21.31 -9.47 -0.28
CA SER A 60 -22.01 -9.09 0.95
C SER A 60 -21.66 -10.02 2.12
N GLU A 61 -21.63 -11.33 1.86
CA GLU A 61 -21.24 -12.36 2.82
C GLU A 61 -19.76 -12.23 3.18
N ALA A 62 -18.91 -11.93 2.20
CA ALA A 62 -17.49 -11.72 2.43
C ALA A 62 -17.22 -10.51 3.36
N ILE A 63 -17.94 -9.40 3.18
CA ILE A 63 -17.87 -8.23 4.07
C ILE A 63 -18.28 -8.65 5.48
N LYS A 64 -19.43 -9.30 5.62
CA LYS A 64 -19.91 -9.78 6.91
C LYS A 64 -18.91 -10.70 7.61
N ALA A 65 -18.34 -11.67 6.88
CA ALA A 65 -17.35 -12.61 7.41
C ALA A 65 -16.11 -11.90 7.96
N LEU A 66 -15.59 -10.89 7.24
CA LEU A 66 -14.44 -10.10 7.67
C LEU A 66 -14.70 -9.41 9.01
N PHE A 67 -15.83 -8.70 9.14
CA PHE A 67 -16.18 -7.93 10.34
C PHE A 67 -16.73 -8.79 11.49
N SER A 68 -17.13 -10.02 11.21
CA SER A 68 -17.59 -10.98 12.23
C SER A 68 -16.46 -11.83 12.82
N ALA A 69 -15.19 -11.54 12.47
CA ALA A 69 -14.02 -12.31 12.87
C ALA A 69 -14.07 -13.79 12.41
N GLU A 70 -14.73 -14.07 11.29
CA GLU A 70 -14.70 -15.41 10.69
C GLU A 70 -13.34 -15.71 10.06
N ILE A 71 -13.08 -17.00 9.80
CA ILE A 71 -11.88 -17.44 9.11
C ILE A 71 -11.96 -17.02 7.64
N VAL A 72 -11.33 -15.90 7.33
CA VAL A 72 -11.18 -15.39 5.96
C VAL A 72 -9.81 -15.69 5.35
N ASN A 73 -8.87 -16.17 6.16
CA ASN A 73 -7.58 -16.73 5.75
C ASN A 73 -7.55 -18.26 6.01
N PRO A 74 -8.17 -19.07 5.15
CA PRO A 74 -8.31 -20.51 5.39
C PRO A 74 -6.97 -21.26 5.34
N SER A 75 -5.99 -20.80 4.56
CA SER A 75 -4.70 -21.49 4.43
C SER A 75 -3.86 -21.48 5.73
N GLU A 76 -4.14 -20.52 6.61
CA GLU A 76 -3.50 -20.39 7.92
C GLU A 76 -4.48 -20.59 9.08
N ASP A 77 -5.74 -20.96 8.80
CA ASP A 77 -6.83 -21.13 9.78
C ASP A 77 -7.02 -19.91 10.70
N ARG A 78 -7.12 -18.72 10.10
CA ARG A 78 -7.13 -17.44 10.83
C ARG A 78 -8.19 -16.45 10.35
N PRO A 79 -8.70 -15.60 11.27
CA PRO A 79 -9.38 -14.38 10.89
C PRO A 79 -8.38 -13.30 10.43
N ALA A 80 -8.90 -12.26 9.78
CA ALA A 80 -8.16 -11.03 9.48
C ALA A 80 -8.80 -9.86 10.23
N LEU A 81 -8.10 -9.29 11.21
CA LEU A 81 -8.67 -8.35 12.19
C LEU A 81 -8.03 -6.95 12.15
N HIS A 82 -7.47 -6.54 11.02
CA HIS A 82 -6.86 -5.21 10.87
C HIS A 82 -7.84 -4.06 11.10
N TRP A 83 -9.13 -4.25 10.76
CA TRP A 83 -10.20 -3.30 11.06
C TRP A 83 -10.43 -3.09 12.57
N ALA A 84 -10.15 -4.09 13.41
CA ALA A 84 -10.37 -3.99 14.84
C ALA A 84 -9.41 -3.00 15.53
N LEU A 85 -8.24 -2.73 14.94
CA LEU A 85 -7.27 -1.74 15.45
C LEU A 85 -7.77 -0.30 15.36
N ARG A 86 -8.76 -0.06 14.50
CA ARG A 86 -9.31 1.27 14.21
C ARG A 86 -10.77 1.42 14.64
N THR A 87 -11.39 0.37 15.16
CA THR A 87 -12.77 0.42 15.68
C THR A 87 -12.81 1.06 17.07
N THR A 88 -13.76 1.95 17.32
CA THR A 88 -13.95 2.62 18.61
C THR A 88 -14.60 1.69 19.65
N GLU A 89 -15.51 0.81 19.22
CA GLU A 89 -16.23 -0.14 20.10
C GLU A 89 -16.27 -1.56 19.51
N PRO A 90 -15.17 -2.33 19.56
CA PRO A 90 -15.17 -3.71 19.09
C PRO A 90 -16.12 -4.58 19.94
N THR A 91 -16.98 -5.37 19.30
CA THR A 91 -18.05 -6.12 19.99
C THR A 91 -17.61 -7.53 20.40
N ASN A 92 -16.87 -8.24 19.54
CA ASN A 92 -16.41 -9.61 19.80
C ASN A 92 -15.06 -9.65 20.59
N PRO A 93 -14.77 -10.74 21.34
CA PRO A 93 -13.58 -10.82 22.20
C PRO A 93 -12.24 -10.70 21.47
N GLU A 94 -12.11 -11.28 20.28
CA GLU A 94 -10.86 -11.24 19.51
C GLU A 94 -10.55 -9.83 19.01
N ALA A 95 -11.56 -9.13 18.49
CA ALA A 95 -11.45 -7.73 18.09
C ALA A 95 -11.11 -6.82 19.28
N LYS A 96 -11.69 -7.06 20.46
CA LYS A 96 -11.34 -6.35 21.71
C LYS A 96 -9.87 -6.55 22.09
N ALA A 97 -9.36 -7.78 21.98
CA ALA A 97 -7.96 -8.07 22.28
C ALA A 97 -7.01 -7.37 21.29
N VAL A 98 -7.34 -7.38 20.00
CA VAL A 98 -6.59 -6.68 18.95
C VAL A 98 -6.57 -5.17 19.21
N TRP A 99 -7.71 -4.56 19.48
CA TRP A 99 -7.80 -3.13 19.81
C TRP A 99 -6.98 -2.78 21.07
N ALA A 100 -7.05 -3.63 22.10
CA ALA A 100 -6.31 -3.44 23.34
C ALA A 100 -4.79 -3.53 23.14
N SER A 101 -4.31 -4.32 22.17
CA SER A 101 -2.88 -4.48 21.88
C SER A 101 -2.18 -3.16 21.47
N LEU A 102 -2.94 -2.19 20.94
CA LEU A 102 -2.41 -0.89 20.52
C LEU A 102 -2.27 0.10 21.69
N GLN A 103 -3.03 -0.06 22.78
CA GLN A 103 -3.10 0.94 23.85
C GLN A 103 -1.75 1.18 24.57
N PRO A 104 -0.93 0.15 24.87
CA PRO A 104 0.39 0.37 25.47
C PRO A 104 1.32 1.22 24.59
N ALA A 105 1.18 1.13 23.26
CA ALA A 105 1.99 1.92 22.33
C ALA A 105 1.64 3.41 22.39
N PHE A 106 0.38 3.78 22.63
CA PHE A 106 0.00 5.19 22.81
C PHE A 106 0.62 5.78 24.07
N ALA A 107 0.52 5.09 25.21
CA ALA A 107 1.13 5.55 26.46
C ALA A 107 2.66 5.67 26.35
N PHE A 108 3.32 4.70 25.70
CA PHE A 108 4.75 4.77 25.43
C PHE A 108 5.11 5.92 24.49
N ALA A 109 4.30 6.15 23.45
CA ALA A 109 4.56 7.23 22.52
C ALA A 109 4.44 8.61 23.17
N GLU A 110 3.44 8.81 24.03
CA GLU A 110 3.30 10.02 24.83
C GLU A 110 4.50 10.22 25.75
N SER A 111 4.95 9.17 26.45
CA SER A 111 6.06 9.29 27.41
C SER A 111 7.41 9.60 26.77
N ILE A 112 7.66 9.12 25.54
CA ILE A 112 8.84 9.51 24.76
C ILE A 112 8.72 10.97 24.32
N ARG A 113 7.56 11.38 23.80
CA ARG A 113 7.35 12.73 23.26
C ARG A 113 7.39 13.80 24.35
N ASP A 114 6.72 13.57 25.48
CA ASP A 114 6.70 14.51 26.59
C ASP A 114 7.99 14.47 27.43
N GLY A 115 8.86 13.49 27.18
CA GLY A 115 10.17 13.29 27.82
C GLY A 115 10.09 12.87 29.28
N THR A 116 8.97 12.29 29.69
CA THR A 116 8.86 11.58 30.98
C THR A 116 9.67 10.28 30.95
N LEU A 117 9.63 9.55 29.84
CA LEU A 117 10.54 8.45 29.58
C LEU A 117 11.84 9.00 28.97
N LYS A 118 12.94 8.82 29.70
CA LYS A 118 14.26 9.35 29.37
C LYS A 118 15.23 8.22 29.09
N THR A 119 16.33 8.55 28.44
CA THR A 119 17.49 7.66 28.33
C THR A 119 18.02 7.34 29.73
N PRO A 120 18.81 6.26 29.91
CA PRO A 120 19.46 5.96 31.19
C PRO A 120 20.35 7.10 31.73
N ALA A 121 20.83 8.00 30.86
CA ALA A 121 21.58 9.19 31.23
C ALA A 121 20.69 10.38 31.67
N GLY A 122 19.37 10.24 31.63
CA GLY A 122 18.41 11.29 32.00
C GLY A 122 18.09 12.29 30.88
N GLU A 123 18.48 11.98 29.63
CA GLU A 123 18.26 12.81 28.45
C GLU A 123 16.95 12.43 27.74
N ARG A 124 16.44 13.34 26.92
CA ARG A 124 15.31 13.03 26.02
C ARG A 124 15.81 12.23 24.82
N PHE A 125 14.98 11.33 24.30
CA PHE A 125 15.23 10.75 22.99
C PHE A 125 15.03 11.83 21.91
N SER A 126 16.03 12.01 21.05
CA SER A 126 16.03 13.00 19.95
C SER A 126 15.99 12.34 18.57
N ALA A 127 16.14 11.01 18.51
CA ALA A 127 16.08 10.25 17.27
C ALA A 127 15.38 8.90 17.44
N ILE A 128 14.76 8.46 16.36
CA ILE A 128 14.14 7.13 16.22
C ILE A 128 14.68 6.48 14.96
N LEU A 129 15.24 5.27 15.12
CA LEU A 129 15.57 4.40 14.01
C LEU A 129 14.54 3.27 13.91
N HIS A 130 13.70 3.33 12.90
CA HIS A 130 12.76 2.27 12.57
C HIS A 130 13.44 1.18 11.72
N ILE A 131 13.32 -0.08 12.11
CA ILE A 131 13.87 -1.23 11.39
C ILE A 131 12.76 -2.24 11.11
N GLY A 132 12.41 -2.41 9.84
CA GLY A 132 11.36 -3.31 9.37
C GLY A 132 11.46 -3.49 7.86
N ILE A 133 10.82 -4.51 7.28
CA ILE A 133 10.80 -4.71 5.82
C ILE A 133 9.40 -5.11 5.37
N GLY A 134 9.05 -4.76 4.12
CA GLY A 134 7.74 -5.06 3.54
C GLY A 134 6.63 -4.36 4.33
N GLY A 135 5.70 -5.14 4.88
CA GLY A 135 4.53 -4.60 5.57
C GLY A 135 4.86 -3.88 6.87
N SER A 136 6.03 -4.19 7.44
CA SER A 136 6.58 -3.50 8.60
C SER A 136 7.29 -2.19 8.25
N ASP A 137 7.48 -1.85 6.97
CA ASP A 137 8.15 -0.61 6.54
C ASP A 137 7.27 0.26 5.64
N PHE A 138 6.67 -0.29 4.57
CA PHE A 138 5.97 0.51 3.55
C PHE A 138 4.83 1.36 4.12
N GLY A 139 4.00 0.78 5.00
CA GLY A 139 2.92 1.51 5.68
C GLY A 139 3.45 2.62 6.60
N PRO A 140 4.28 2.31 7.61
CA PRO A 140 4.89 3.31 8.48
C PRO A 140 5.64 4.42 7.72
N ARG A 141 6.39 4.06 6.68
CA ARG A 141 7.13 5.02 5.85
C ARG A 141 6.19 5.95 5.07
N LEU A 142 5.09 5.42 4.53
CA LEU A 142 4.05 6.23 3.90
C LEU A 142 3.43 7.22 4.90
N ILE A 143 3.09 6.79 6.11
CA ILE A 143 2.55 7.67 7.16
C ILE A 143 3.54 8.78 7.52
N ALA A 144 4.80 8.42 7.78
CA ALA A 144 5.84 9.36 8.16
C ALA A 144 6.11 10.41 7.07
N ASP A 145 6.08 9.99 5.81
CA ASP A 145 6.28 10.88 4.67
C ASP A 145 5.07 11.80 4.45
N ALA A 146 3.85 11.24 4.48
CA ALA A 146 2.61 11.98 4.24
C ALA A 146 2.38 13.12 5.25
N PHE A 147 2.87 12.95 6.48
CA PHE A 147 2.68 13.91 7.58
C PHE A 147 4.00 14.40 8.17
N ALA A 148 5.06 14.48 7.36
CA ALA A 148 6.37 14.93 7.82
C ALA A 148 6.32 16.31 8.50
N ASP A 149 5.40 17.19 8.07
CA ASP A 149 5.11 18.52 8.65
C ASP A 149 4.53 18.48 10.07
N LYS A 150 4.04 17.32 10.53
CA LYS A 150 3.52 17.09 11.89
C LYS A 150 4.54 16.42 12.81
N THR A 151 5.75 16.15 12.33
CA THR A 151 6.81 15.53 13.12
C THR A 151 7.21 16.43 14.29
N HIS A 152 7.43 15.83 15.47
CA HIS A 152 7.94 16.56 16.63
C HIS A 152 9.28 17.23 16.27
N PRO A 153 9.45 18.54 16.49
CA PRO A 153 10.60 19.30 15.97
C PRO A 153 11.95 18.81 16.51
N GLU A 154 11.96 18.17 17.67
CA GLU A 154 13.16 17.62 18.31
C GLU A 154 13.41 16.13 18.00
N ILE A 155 12.54 15.47 17.23
CA ILE A 155 12.67 14.04 16.91
C ILE A 155 13.07 13.85 15.45
N THR A 156 14.24 13.26 15.23
CA THR A 156 14.67 12.80 13.92
C THR A 156 14.20 11.36 13.68
N LEU A 157 13.34 11.15 12.70
CA LEU A 157 12.91 9.80 12.29
C LEU A 157 13.75 9.29 11.11
N ARG A 158 14.24 8.05 11.21
CA ARG A 158 14.99 7.32 10.19
C ARG A 158 14.44 5.91 10.04
N PHE A 159 14.66 5.32 8.87
CA PHE A 159 14.22 3.98 8.55
C PHE A 159 15.33 3.19 7.88
N ALA A 160 15.43 1.90 8.19
CA ALA A 160 16.26 0.92 7.50
C ALA A 160 15.47 -0.37 7.29
N ALA A 161 15.53 -0.92 6.08
CA ALA A 161 14.75 -2.10 5.67
C ALA A 161 15.58 -3.15 4.94
N ASN A 162 16.49 -2.72 4.07
CA ASN A 162 17.22 -3.61 3.18
C ASN A 162 18.34 -4.35 3.92
N VAL A 163 18.66 -5.57 3.49
CA VAL A 163 19.82 -6.32 3.99
C VAL A 163 21.14 -5.77 3.48
N ASP A 164 21.11 -4.97 2.41
CA ASP A 164 22.24 -4.17 1.95
C ASP A 164 22.79 -3.33 3.12
N PRO A 165 24.06 -3.57 3.55
CA PRO A 165 24.64 -2.87 4.69
C PRO A 165 24.58 -1.35 4.60
N PHE A 166 24.58 -0.80 3.39
CA PHE A 166 24.56 0.64 3.14
C PHE A 166 23.25 1.29 3.60
N ASP A 167 22.12 0.57 3.58
CA ASP A 167 20.82 1.12 3.98
C ASP A 167 20.82 1.50 5.47
N LEU A 168 21.30 0.60 6.33
CA LEU A 168 21.47 0.89 7.75
C LEU A 168 22.52 1.97 8.02
N GLU A 169 23.65 1.94 7.30
CA GLU A 169 24.71 2.95 7.45
C GLU A 169 24.19 4.36 7.12
N ARG A 170 23.40 4.49 6.06
CA ARG A 170 22.72 5.73 5.70
C ARG A 170 21.73 6.15 6.79
N ALA A 171 20.97 5.22 7.35
CA ALA A 171 19.99 5.51 8.39
C ALA A 171 20.65 5.95 9.72
N LEU A 172 21.80 5.40 10.07
CA LEU A 172 22.57 5.73 11.28
C LEU A 172 23.39 7.03 11.16
N ASN A 173 23.67 7.49 9.93
CA ASN A 173 24.52 8.65 9.71
C ASN A 173 23.97 9.90 10.42
N GLY A 174 24.80 10.47 11.31
CA GLY A 174 24.49 11.67 12.09
C GLY A 174 23.65 11.43 13.34
N LEU A 175 23.25 10.19 13.63
CA LEU A 175 22.54 9.87 14.89
C LEU A 175 23.53 9.70 16.05
N ASP A 176 23.13 10.10 17.25
CA ASP A 176 23.87 9.84 18.50
C ASP A 176 23.25 8.61 19.21
N PRO A 177 24.02 7.53 19.45
CA PRO A 177 23.52 6.38 20.20
C PRO A 177 22.91 6.75 21.55
N ALA A 178 23.46 7.77 22.24
CA ALA A 178 23.03 8.17 23.58
C ALA A 178 21.63 8.78 23.64
N THR A 179 21.05 9.18 22.50
CA THR A 179 19.71 9.78 22.42
C THR A 179 18.83 9.16 21.33
N THR A 180 19.25 8.01 20.77
CA THR A 180 18.51 7.30 19.72
C THR A 180 17.73 6.11 20.29
N LEU A 181 16.43 6.04 20.00
CA LEU A 181 15.59 4.87 20.21
C LEU A 181 15.56 4.01 18.94
N VAL A 182 15.93 2.73 19.04
CA VAL A 182 15.84 1.77 17.92
C VAL A 182 14.56 0.95 18.07
N ILE A 183 13.70 0.99 17.05
CA ILE A 183 12.42 0.29 17.02
C ILE A 183 12.48 -0.81 15.96
N GLY A 184 12.47 -2.07 16.39
CA GLY A 184 12.48 -3.24 15.51
C GLY A 184 11.10 -3.83 15.31
N VAL A 185 10.62 -3.91 14.07
CA VAL A 185 9.30 -4.42 13.73
C VAL A 185 9.42 -5.69 12.89
N SER A 186 9.04 -6.84 13.47
CA SER A 186 9.04 -8.12 12.76
C SER A 186 7.97 -9.04 13.34
N LYS A 187 6.94 -9.37 12.53
CA LYS A 187 5.85 -10.27 12.94
C LYS A 187 6.36 -11.59 13.50
N SER A 188 7.14 -12.34 12.72
CA SER A 188 7.67 -13.64 13.12
C SER A 188 8.88 -13.56 14.07
N PHE A 189 9.47 -12.37 14.20
CA PHE A 189 10.79 -12.14 14.76
C PHE A 189 11.87 -13.03 14.14
N GLY A 190 11.68 -13.44 12.89
CA GLY A 190 12.57 -14.35 12.16
C GLY A 190 13.00 -13.86 10.79
N THR A 191 12.53 -12.68 10.38
CA THR A 191 12.92 -12.02 9.13
C THR A 191 14.41 -11.70 9.17
N GLU A 192 15.16 -12.24 8.23
CA GLU A 192 16.62 -12.14 8.24
C GLU A 192 17.09 -10.69 8.16
N GLU A 193 16.53 -9.94 7.22
CA GLU A 193 16.92 -8.56 6.92
C GLU A 193 16.73 -7.68 8.17
N THR A 194 15.58 -7.83 8.83
CA THR A 194 15.26 -7.11 10.07
C THR A 194 16.19 -7.52 11.21
N LEU A 195 16.42 -8.82 11.44
CA LEU A 195 17.30 -9.29 12.52
C LEU A 195 18.77 -8.92 12.29
N TYR A 196 19.22 -8.93 11.04
CA TYR A 196 20.55 -8.47 10.64
C TYR A 196 20.74 -6.99 10.99
N ASN A 197 19.80 -6.13 10.58
CA ASN A 197 19.85 -4.71 10.85
C ASN A 197 19.69 -4.40 12.34
N LEU A 198 18.77 -5.07 13.05
CA LEU A 198 18.63 -4.93 14.51
C LEU A 198 19.90 -5.34 15.25
N GLY A 199 20.56 -6.43 14.83
CA GLY A 199 21.82 -6.86 15.43
C GLY A 199 22.95 -5.84 15.24
N ARG A 200 23.03 -5.21 14.06
CA ARG A 200 24.00 -4.13 13.80
C ARG A 200 23.67 -2.86 14.57
N ALA A 201 22.41 -2.43 14.61
CA ALA A 201 21.97 -1.27 15.36
C ALA A 201 22.18 -1.45 16.87
N ARG A 202 21.90 -2.64 17.41
CA ARG A 202 22.19 -3.01 18.80
C ARG A 202 23.68 -2.91 19.10
N LYS A 203 24.55 -3.47 18.24
CA LYS A 203 26.02 -3.35 18.40
C LYS A 203 26.49 -1.88 18.37
N TRP A 204 25.87 -1.06 17.53
CA TRP A 204 26.15 0.37 17.46
C TRP A 204 25.75 1.10 18.75
N LEU A 205 24.61 0.75 19.36
CA LEU A 205 24.23 1.23 20.70
C LEU A 205 25.21 0.74 21.78
N GLU A 206 25.49 -0.57 21.83
CA GLU A 206 26.36 -1.22 22.82
C GLU A 206 27.78 -0.64 22.80
N ALA A 207 28.31 -0.30 21.62
CA ALA A 207 29.62 0.32 21.48
C ALA A 207 29.74 1.66 22.23
N ARG A 208 28.62 2.37 22.45
CA ARG A 208 28.57 3.66 23.15
C ARG A 208 28.03 3.55 24.58
N LEU A 209 27.06 2.68 24.82
CA LEU A 209 26.24 2.62 26.03
C LEU A 209 26.49 1.38 26.91
N GLY A 210 27.20 0.37 26.39
CA GLY A 210 27.37 -0.90 27.09
C GLY A 210 26.02 -1.57 27.38
N GLU A 211 25.81 -2.03 28.61
CA GLU A 211 24.58 -2.74 29.03
C GLU A 211 23.32 -1.88 28.94
N ALA A 212 23.45 -0.55 29.04
CA ALA A 212 22.34 0.40 28.93
C ALA A 212 21.74 0.48 27.50
N ALA A 213 22.35 -0.19 26.52
CA ALA A 213 21.82 -0.25 25.16
C ALA A 213 20.42 -0.88 25.08
N VAL A 214 20.06 -1.78 26.01
CA VAL A 214 18.74 -2.44 25.98
C VAL A 214 17.59 -1.45 26.25
N ASP A 215 17.81 -0.41 27.04
CA ASP A 215 16.83 0.64 27.33
C ASP A 215 16.54 1.54 26.10
N HIS A 216 17.39 1.42 25.06
CA HIS A 216 17.23 2.08 23.77
C HIS A 216 16.57 1.19 22.71
N LEU A 217 16.01 0.04 23.11
CA LEU A 217 15.34 -0.90 22.21
C LEU A 217 13.83 -0.98 22.49
N ALA A 218 13.04 -0.85 21.44
CA ALA A 218 11.64 -1.26 21.41
C ALA A 218 11.41 -2.28 20.30
N LEU A 219 10.78 -3.42 20.62
CA LEU A 219 10.53 -4.50 19.69
C LEU A 219 9.02 -4.71 19.52
N VAL A 220 8.58 -4.86 18.26
CA VAL A 220 7.18 -5.10 17.88
C VAL A 220 7.10 -6.45 17.17
N THR A 221 6.33 -7.38 17.73
CA THR A 221 6.28 -8.75 17.20
C THR A 221 5.04 -9.54 17.64
N SER A 222 4.68 -10.57 16.86
CA SER A 222 3.73 -11.60 17.29
C SER A 222 4.43 -12.79 17.97
N ASN A 223 5.76 -12.73 18.16
CA ASN A 223 6.57 -13.80 18.75
C ASN A 223 7.46 -13.26 19.89
N PRO A 224 6.86 -12.90 21.04
CA PRO A 224 7.58 -12.30 22.16
C PRO A 224 8.64 -13.23 22.75
N GLN A 225 8.43 -14.55 22.69
CA GLN A 225 9.42 -15.52 23.17
C GLN A 225 10.72 -15.42 22.36
N ARG A 226 10.65 -15.43 21.03
CA ARG A 226 11.83 -15.34 20.17
C ARG A 226 12.55 -13.99 20.31
N ALA A 227 11.79 -12.91 20.51
CA ALA A 227 12.36 -11.60 20.82
C ALA A 227 13.10 -11.61 22.17
N ALA A 228 12.52 -12.19 23.22
CA ALA A 228 13.16 -12.32 24.52
C ALA A 228 14.43 -13.18 24.45
N GLU A 229 14.43 -14.27 23.68
CA GLU A 229 15.61 -15.11 23.43
C GLU A 229 16.72 -14.33 22.73
N TRP A 230 16.39 -13.56 21.68
CA TRP A 230 17.34 -12.70 20.97
C TRP A 230 17.92 -11.59 21.86
N LEU A 231 17.14 -11.07 22.80
CA LEU A 231 17.59 -10.11 23.81
C LEU A 231 18.52 -10.73 24.87
N GLY A 232 18.59 -12.05 24.97
CA GLY A 232 19.23 -12.72 26.10
C GLY A 232 18.44 -12.56 27.40
N LYS A 233 17.11 -12.43 27.30
CA LYS A 233 16.15 -12.18 28.40
C LYS A 233 16.35 -10.86 29.15
N GLN A 234 17.08 -9.90 28.56
CA GLN A 234 17.15 -8.54 29.09
C GLN A 234 15.80 -7.82 28.91
N PRO A 235 15.40 -6.95 29.85
CA PRO A 235 14.11 -6.26 29.79
C PRO A 235 14.17 -5.11 28.78
N ALA A 236 13.66 -5.33 27.56
CA ALA A 236 13.42 -4.27 26.58
C ALA A 236 11.93 -3.94 26.49
N HIS A 237 11.60 -2.82 25.85
CA HIS A 237 10.21 -2.51 25.53
C HIS A 237 9.70 -3.48 24.47
N LEU A 238 8.66 -4.25 24.80
CA LEU A 238 8.07 -5.25 23.90
C LEU A 238 6.60 -4.94 23.68
N PHE A 239 6.21 -4.82 22.42
CA PHE A 239 4.85 -4.53 21.99
C PHE A 239 4.31 -5.68 21.15
N ASP A 240 3.09 -6.09 21.44
CA ASP A 240 2.42 -7.15 20.71
C ASP A 240 1.96 -6.66 19.33
N MET A 241 2.02 -7.55 18.35
CA MET A 241 1.40 -7.39 17.04
C MET A 241 0.63 -8.67 16.75
N PRO A 242 -0.70 -8.71 16.99
CA PRO A 242 -1.46 -9.95 16.94
C PRO A 242 -1.32 -10.71 15.61
N ALA A 243 -1.31 -12.05 15.67
CA ALA A 243 -1.13 -12.90 14.50
C ALA A 243 -2.24 -12.73 13.43
N SER A 244 -3.44 -12.28 13.82
CA SER A 244 -4.57 -11.94 12.94
C SER A 244 -4.36 -10.65 12.12
N ILE A 245 -3.26 -9.92 12.37
CA ILE A 245 -2.86 -8.74 11.60
C ILE A 245 -1.87 -9.15 10.52
N GLY A 246 -2.30 -9.12 9.26
CA GLY A 246 -1.42 -9.35 8.10
C GLY A 246 -0.36 -8.25 7.99
N GLY A 247 0.87 -8.59 7.55
CA GLY A 247 1.96 -7.61 7.50
C GLY A 247 1.62 -6.37 6.65
N ARG A 248 1.11 -6.58 5.43
CA ARG A 248 0.65 -5.52 4.52
C ARG A 248 -0.63 -4.79 4.97
N PHE A 249 -1.25 -5.24 6.06
CA PHE A 249 -2.41 -4.61 6.72
C PHE A 249 -2.04 -4.09 8.13
N SER A 250 -0.75 -4.02 8.47
CA SER A 250 -0.30 -3.79 9.86
C SER A 250 -0.10 -2.32 10.22
N LEU A 251 -0.23 -1.39 9.28
CA LEU A 251 0.08 0.03 9.49
C LEU A 251 -0.78 0.68 10.59
N TRP A 252 -1.93 0.10 10.91
CA TRP A 252 -2.84 0.52 11.99
C TRP A 252 -2.37 0.10 13.38
N SER A 253 -1.43 -0.85 13.43
CA SER A 253 -0.97 -1.50 14.66
C SER A 253 0.26 -0.80 15.26
N THR A 254 0.79 -1.42 16.31
CA THR A 254 2.09 -1.12 16.91
C THR A 254 3.26 -1.19 15.91
N ALA A 255 3.08 -1.77 14.72
CA ALA A 255 4.06 -1.66 13.62
C ALA A 255 4.39 -0.21 13.26
N SER A 256 3.45 0.73 13.47
CA SER A 256 3.65 2.16 13.24
C SER A 256 4.11 2.92 14.48
N LEU A 257 4.63 2.25 15.52
CA LEU A 257 5.05 2.88 16.78
C LEU A 257 5.96 4.09 16.56
N SER A 258 6.93 4.00 15.65
CA SER A 258 7.81 5.11 15.30
C SER A 258 7.05 6.34 14.79
N CYS A 259 5.98 6.14 14.02
CA CYS A 259 5.11 7.20 13.52
C CYS A 259 4.21 7.75 14.62
N ILE A 260 3.68 6.90 15.50
CA ILE A 260 2.89 7.35 16.66
C ILE A 260 3.73 8.28 17.54
N ILE A 261 4.99 7.92 17.79
CA ILE A 261 5.93 8.76 18.54
C ILE A 261 6.28 10.02 17.76
N ALA A 262 6.63 9.94 16.47
CA ALA A 262 7.10 11.09 15.72
C ALA A 262 5.98 12.12 15.45
N LEU A 263 4.78 11.67 15.10
CA LEU A 263 3.66 12.51 14.65
C LEU A 263 2.66 12.85 15.77
N GLY A 264 2.71 12.10 16.87
CA GLY A 264 1.81 12.24 18.01
C GLY A 264 0.58 11.35 17.92
N VAL A 265 0.11 10.93 19.10
CA VAL A 265 -1.04 10.02 19.26
C VAL A 265 -2.30 10.58 18.61
N GLU A 266 -2.56 11.88 18.73
CA GLU A 266 -3.77 12.50 18.17
C GLU A 266 -3.79 12.48 16.64
N THR A 267 -2.64 12.68 15.99
CA THR A 267 -2.52 12.52 14.52
C THR A 267 -2.82 11.08 14.12
N PHE A 268 -2.30 10.10 14.86
CA PHE A 268 -2.53 8.69 14.54
C PHE A 268 -3.98 8.26 14.81
N LYS A 269 -4.59 8.70 15.91
CA LYS A 269 -6.03 8.47 16.19
C LYS A 269 -6.92 9.07 15.10
N ALA A 270 -6.57 10.24 14.57
CA ALA A 270 -7.27 10.84 13.44
C ALA A 270 -7.18 9.97 12.17
N ILE A 271 -6.02 9.36 11.90
CA ILE A 271 -5.86 8.37 10.81
C ILE A 271 -6.78 7.16 11.06
N LEU A 272 -6.78 6.60 12.27
CA LEU A 272 -7.64 5.47 12.62
C LEU A 272 -9.12 5.80 12.44
N ALA A 273 -9.57 6.98 12.90
CA ALA A 273 -10.96 7.41 12.77
C ALA A 273 -11.41 7.54 11.30
N GLY A 274 -10.53 8.00 10.41
CA GLY A 274 -10.80 8.04 8.98
C GLY A 274 -10.98 6.64 8.39
N ALA A 275 -10.13 5.71 8.80
CA ALA A 275 -10.19 4.33 8.36
C ALA A 275 -11.45 3.61 8.91
N GLU A 276 -11.86 3.88 10.15
CA GLU A 276 -13.12 3.42 10.73
C GLU A 276 -14.34 3.94 9.95
N ALA A 277 -14.31 5.20 9.51
CA ALA A 277 -15.39 5.75 8.69
C ALA A 277 -15.57 4.96 7.38
N MET A 278 -14.46 4.54 6.75
CA MET A 278 -14.51 3.70 5.53
C MET A 278 -14.91 2.25 5.84
N ASP A 279 -14.51 1.71 7.00
CA ASP A 279 -15.04 0.42 7.49
C ASP A 279 -16.56 0.44 7.67
N SER A 280 -17.10 1.54 8.20
CA SER A 280 -18.53 1.73 8.34
C SER A 280 -19.22 1.84 6.98
N HIS A 281 -18.63 2.61 6.06
CA HIS A 281 -19.13 2.74 4.69
C HIS A 281 -19.20 1.38 3.98
N VAL A 282 -18.13 0.57 4.00
CA VAL A 282 -18.14 -0.74 3.32
C VAL A 282 -19.18 -1.70 3.90
N GLN A 283 -19.45 -1.63 5.21
CA GLN A 283 -20.44 -2.50 5.87
C GLN A 283 -21.88 -2.10 5.58
N THR A 284 -22.15 -0.82 5.34
CA THR A 284 -23.52 -0.28 5.37
C THR A 284 -24.01 0.24 4.02
N ALA A 285 -23.11 0.65 3.12
CA ALA A 285 -23.49 1.17 1.81
C ALA A 285 -24.00 0.07 0.88
N PRO A 286 -25.10 0.30 0.14
CA PRO A 286 -25.54 -0.59 -0.94
C PRO A 286 -24.42 -0.84 -1.95
N MET A 287 -24.29 -2.06 -2.50
CA MET A 287 -23.19 -2.41 -3.43
C MET A 287 -23.02 -1.43 -4.59
N ALA A 288 -24.12 -0.89 -5.13
CA ALA A 288 -24.12 0.10 -6.21
C ALA A 288 -23.43 1.42 -5.85
N THR A 289 -23.39 1.80 -4.57
CA THR A 289 -22.77 3.04 -4.09
C THR A 289 -21.60 2.79 -3.13
N ASN A 290 -21.24 1.52 -2.92
CA ASN A 290 -20.14 1.10 -2.08
C ASN A 290 -18.80 1.24 -2.83
N MET A 291 -18.12 2.37 -2.64
CA MET A 291 -16.86 2.70 -3.32
C MET A 291 -15.82 1.55 -3.36
N PRO A 292 -15.48 0.85 -2.26
CA PRO A 292 -14.60 -0.33 -2.34
C PRO A 292 -15.11 -1.44 -3.26
N VAL A 293 -16.41 -1.76 -3.25
CA VAL A 293 -17.02 -2.75 -4.15
C VAL A 293 -16.89 -2.30 -5.60
N GLN A 294 -17.21 -1.04 -5.89
CA GLN A 294 -17.13 -0.48 -7.23
C GLN A 294 -15.70 -0.52 -7.79
N LEU A 295 -14.69 -0.20 -6.98
CA LEU A 295 -13.28 -0.30 -7.39
C LEU A 295 -12.84 -1.75 -7.59
N ALA A 296 -13.28 -2.69 -6.75
CA ALA A 296 -12.99 -4.11 -6.91
C ALA A 296 -13.62 -4.67 -8.21
N LEU A 297 -14.84 -4.26 -8.53
CA LEU A 297 -15.51 -4.60 -9.78
C LEU A 297 -14.78 -4.00 -11.00
N LEU A 298 -14.26 -2.78 -10.88
CA LEU A 298 -13.43 -2.17 -11.92
C LEU A 298 -12.11 -2.92 -12.14
N ASP A 299 -11.47 -3.42 -11.08
CA ASP A 299 -10.27 -4.25 -11.20
C ASP A 299 -10.57 -5.56 -11.94
N TYR A 300 -11.65 -6.25 -11.55
CA TYR A 300 -12.10 -7.46 -12.21
C TYR A 300 -12.49 -7.21 -13.68
N TRP A 301 -13.25 -6.14 -13.94
CA TRP A 301 -13.65 -5.72 -15.28
C TRP A 301 -12.44 -5.46 -16.18
N ASN A 302 -11.51 -4.62 -15.72
CA ASN A 302 -10.36 -4.25 -16.53
C ASN A 302 -9.38 -5.42 -16.71
N ALA A 303 -9.00 -6.10 -15.63
CA ALA A 303 -7.97 -7.14 -15.69
C ALA A 303 -8.46 -8.45 -16.31
N THR A 304 -9.64 -8.93 -15.89
CA THR A 304 -10.12 -10.26 -16.28
C THR A 304 -10.99 -10.22 -17.53
N ILE A 305 -11.89 -9.23 -17.65
CA ILE A 305 -12.81 -9.18 -18.78
C ILE A 305 -12.20 -8.44 -19.97
N ARG A 306 -11.60 -7.26 -19.75
CA ARG A 306 -10.97 -6.46 -20.82
C ARG A 306 -9.51 -6.86 -21.09
N GLY A 307 -8.90 -7.68 -20.24
CA GLY A 307 -7.54 -8.20 -20.43
C GLY A 307 -6.42 -7.18 -20.20
N GLU A 308 -6.69 -6.09 -19.48
CA GLU A 308 -5.73 -5.06 -19.14
C GLU A 308 -4.73 -5.61 -18.10
N LYS A 309 -3.45 -5.70 -18.49
CA LYS A 309 -2.44 -6.42 -17.69
C LYS A 309 -1.78 -5.58 -16.61
N MET A 310 -2.01 -4.27 -16.65
CA MET A 310 -1.35 -3.29 -15.81
C MET A 310 -2.38 -2.28 -15.30
N ARG A 311 -2.08 -1.71 -14.14
CA ARG A 311 -2.80 -0.58 -13.58
C ARG A 311 -1.78 0.45 -13.12
N VAL A 312 -2.04 1.73 -13.33
CA VAL A 312 -1.15 2.81 -12.88
C VAL A 312 -1.86 3.69 -11.86
N ALA A 313 -1.23 3.93 -10.71
CA ALA A 313 -1.72 4.84 -9.67
C ALA A 313 -0.88 6.13 -9.68
N LEU A 314 -1.51 7.26 -9.98
CA LEU A 314 -0.86 8.56 -10.11
C LEU A 314 -1.31 9.49 -8.98
N ALA A 315 -0.42 9.69 -8.01
CA ALA A 315 -0.66 10.58 -6.88
C ALA A 315 -0.44 12.04 -7.30
N TYR A 316 -1.51 12.78 -7.51
CA TYR A 316 -1.49 14.24 -7.65
C TYR A 316 -1.58 14.88 -6.26
N ALA A 317 -0.59 14.54 -5.43
CA ALA A 317 -0.32 15.07 -4.11
C ALA A 317 1.04 14.54 -3.64
N SER A 318 2.00 15.40 -3.32
CA SER A 318 3.33 14.92 -2.87
C SER A 318 3.28 14.18 -1.53
N ARG A 319 2.28 14.45 -0.68
CA ARG A 319 2.03 13.66 0.54
C ARG A 319 1.70 12.20 0.26
N LEU A 320 1.26 11.87 -0.96
CA LEU A 320 0.92 10.52 -1.40
C LEU A 320 1.98 9.91 -2.32
N ARG A 321 3.19 10.49 -2.41
CA ARG A 321 4.25 9.98 -3.30
C ARG A 321 4.69 8.55 -3.02
N MET A 322 4.59 8.12 -1.76
CA MET A 322 4.91 6.75 -1.34
C MET A 322 3.74 5.77 -1.51
N LEU A 323 2.53 6.26 -1.86
CA LEU A 323 1.32 5.45 -1.96
C LEU A 323 1.46 4.33 -3.00
N PRO A 324 1.98 4.54 -4.23
CA PRO A 324 2.11 3.46 -5.20
C PRO A 324 2.96 2.29 -4.69
N ALA A 325 4.06 2.56 -3.97
CA ALA A 325 4.92 1.51 -3.41
C ALA A 325 4.22 0.72 -2.29
N TYR A 326 3.42 1.41 -1.45
CA TYR A 326 2.57 0.74 -0.47
C TYR A 326 1.51 -0.15 -1.15
N LEU A 327 0.81 0.37 -2.16
CA LEU A 327 -0.24 -0.36 -2.86
C LEU A 327 0.31 -1.57 -3.64
N GLN A 328 1.53 -1.48 -4.17
CA GLN A 328 2.21 -2.61 -4.80
C GLN A 328 2.27 -3.81 -3.86
N GLN A 329 2.67 -3.60 -2.60
CA GLN A 329 2.66 -4.69 -1.64
C GLN A 329 1.23 -5.11 -1.29
N LEU A 330 0.36 -4.15 -0.94
CA LEU A 330 -1.00 -4.43 -0.51
C LEU A 330 -1.75 -5.30 -1.53
N GLU A 331 -1.73 -4.92 -2.81
CA GLU A 331 -2.53 -5.57 -3.84
C GLU A 331 -1.83 -6.77 -4.47
N MET A 332 -0.55 -6.62 -4.87
CA MET A 332 0.14 -7.68 -5.63
C MET A 332 0.50 -8.86 -4.74
N GLU A 333 0.85 -8.64 -3.47
CA GLU A 333 1.11 -9.74 -2.53
C GLU A 333 -0.19 -10.43 -2.07
N SER A 334 -1.31 -9.69 -2.01
CA SER A 334 -2.62 -10.26 -1.69
C SER A 334 -3.18 -11.10 -2.83
N ASN A 335 -3.29 -10.49 -4.02
CA ASN A 335 -4.10 -11.00 -5.13
C ASN A 335 -3.28 -11.49 -6.33
N GLY A 336 -1.94 -11.40 -6.28
CA GLY A 336 -1.03 -12.03 -7.25
C GLY A 336 -0.95 -13.54 -7.08
N LYS A 337 -2.09 -14.22 -7.25
CA LYS A 337 -2.28 -15.64 -6.98
C LYS A 337 -2.84 -16.35 -8.21
N THR A 338 -2.61 -17.67 -8.26
CA THR A 338 -3.03 -18.53 -9.38
C THR A 338 -3.91 -19.70 -8.96
N VAL A 339 -4.17 -19.85 -7.66
CA VAL A 339 -5.01 -20.91 -7.10
C VAL A 339 -5.99 -20.37 -6.07
N SER A 340 -7.17 -20.97 -6.01
CA SER A 340 -8.17 -20.74 -4.98
C SER A 340 -7.77 -21.39 -3.65
N PRO A 341 -8.45 -21.06 -2.54
CA PRO A 341 -8.18 -21.64 -1.22
C PRO A 341 -8.22 -23.18 -1.14
N ASP A 342 -8.98 -23.84 -2.00
CA ASP A 342 -9.06 -25.31 -2.09
C ASP A 342 -7.97 -25.94 -2.98
N GLY A 343 -7.09 -25.10 -3.55
CA GLY A 343 -5.98 -25.50 -4.41
C GLY A 343 -6.33 -25.66 -5.89
N ALA A 344 -7.57 -25.39 -6.30
CA ALA A 344 -7.93 -25.40 -7.71
C ALA A 344 -7.31 -24.20 -8.45
N PRO A 345 -6.90 -24.34 -9.73
CA PRO A 345 -6.47 -23.20 -10.52
C PRO A 345 -7.62 -22.20 -10.73
N VAL A 346 -7.33 -20.91 -10.58
CA VAL A 346 -8.31 -19.87 -10.94
C VAL A 346 -8.36 -19.64 -12.44
N ALA A 347 -9.53 -19.25 -12.95
CA ALA A 347 -9.72 -18.97 -14.37
C ALA A 347 -9.29 -17.53 -14.70
N GLY A 348 -8.45 -17.37 -15.73
CA GLY A 348 -8.09 -16.06 -16.28
C GLY A 348 -7.03 -15.30 -15.46
N ALA A 349 -6.90 -14.01 -15.76
CA ALA A 349 -5.97 -13.11 -15.07
C ALA A 349 -6.58 -12.65 -13.73
N THR A 350 -5.73 -12.55 -12.70
CA THR A 350 -6.06 -11.99 -11.38
C THR A 350 -5.54 -10.56 -11.27
N ALA A 351 -4.89 -10.18 -10.16
CA ALA A 351 -4.40 -8.81 -9.99
C ALA A 351 -3.44 -8.38 -11.11
N PRO A 352 -3.67 -7.21 -11.73
CA PRO A 352 -2.75 -6.67 -12.72
C PRO A 352 -1.44 -6.20 -12.04
N ALA A 353 -0.39 -6.03 -12.83
CA ALA A 353 0.82 -5.39 -12.32
C ALA A 353 0.52 -3.92 -11.98
N LEU A 354 0.75 -3.53 -10.73
CA LEU A 354 0.56 -2.17 -10.25
C LEU A 354 1.88 -1.40 -10.23
N TRP A 355 1.85 -0.19 -10.75
CA TRP A 355 2.98 0.74 -10.69
C TRP A 355 2.46 2.18 -10.65
N GLY A 356 3.35 3.15 -10.54
CA GLY A 356 2.93 4.54 -10.50
C GLY A 356 3.96 5.49 -9.91
N GLY A 357 3.50 6.69 -9.62
CA GLY A 357 4.34 7.78 -9.13
C GLY A 357 3.55 9.06 -8.93
N GLU A 358 4.26 10.17 -8.76
CA GLU A 358 3.66 11.49 -8.52
C GLU A 358 3.25 12.18 -9.83
N GLY A 359 2.05 12.76 -9.85
CA GLY A 359 1.71 13.83 -10.79
C GLY A 359 2.20 15.17 -10.23
N SER A 360 2.87 16.04 -11.00
CA SER A 360 3.16 15.97 -12.44
C SER A 360 4.51 15.33 -12.80
N ILE A 361 5.31 14.85 -11.85
CA ILE A 361 6.65 14.26 -12.11
C ILE A 361 6.59 13.15 -13.17
N GLY A 362 5.61 12.25 -13.06
CA GLY A 362 5.37 11.17 -14.03
C GLY A 362 5.09 11.68 -15.45
N GLN A 363 4.49 12.87 -15.60
CA GLN A 363 4.24 13.50 -16.90
C GLN A 363 5.54 13.70 -17.69
N HIS A 364 6.64 13.95 -16.98
CA HIS A 364 7.97 14.17 -17.53
C HIS A 364 8.85 12.92 -17.53
N SER A 365 8.25 11.74 -17.33
CA SER A 365 8.97 10.46 -17.28
C SER A 365 8.36 9.44 -18.24
N TYR A 366 7.18 8.91 -17.91
CA TYR A 366 6.58 7.76 -18.61
C TYR A 366 5.22 8.07 -19.26
N HIS A 367 4.69 9.30 -19.13
CA HIS A 367 3.41 9.64 -19.76
C HIS A 367 3.45 9.61 -21.29
N GLN A 368 4.61 9.81 -21.91
CA GLN A 368 4.81 9.57 -23.34
C GLN A 368 4.33 8.16 -23.73
N TRP A 369 4.74 7.16 -22.94
CA TRP A 369 4.33 5.77 -23.15
C TRP A 369 2.86 5.56 -22.77
N LEU A 370 2.37 6.20 -21.70
CA LEU A 370 0.94 6.13 -21.34
C LEU A 370 0.04 6.70 -22.44
N HIS A 371 0.46 7.69 -23.21
CA HIS A 371 -0.36 8.34 -24.24
C HIS A 371 -0.26 7.68 -25.62
N GLN A 372 0.97 7.33 -26.04
CA GLN A 372 1.24 6.89 -27.41
C GLN A 372 1.81 5.45 -27.49
N GLY A 373 2.03 4.78 -26.36
CA GLY A 373 2.42 3.37 -26.32
C GLY A 373 1.30 2.47 -26.84
N ALA A 374 1.64 1.31 -27.40
CA ALA A 374 0.65 0.39 -27.98
C ALA A 374 -0.27 -0.28 -26.95
N GLN A 375 0.07 -0.23 -25.67
CA GLN A 375 -0.70 -0.85 -24.58
C GLN A 375 -1.60 0.19 -23.93
N SER A 376 -2.85 -0.20 -23.68
CA SER A 376 -3.75 0.51 -22.76
C SER A 376 -3.34 0.18 -21.32
N VAL A 377 -3.45 1.17 -20.43
CA VAL A 377 -3.22 1.00 -19.00
C VAL A 377 -4.28 1.79 -18.25
N PRO A 378 -5.26 1.11 -17.63
CA PRO A 378 -6.19 1.73 -16.69
C PRO A 378 -5.45 2.62 -15.68
N THR A 379 -5.78 3.91 -15.70
CA THR A 379 -5.11 4.94 -14.91
C THR A 379 -5.98 5.40 -13.76
N GLU A 380 -5.45 5.40 -12.55
CA GLU A 380 -6.11 5.97 -11.38
C GLU A 380 -5.42 7.27 -10.99
N PHE A 381 -6.13 8.38 -11.17
CA PHE A 381 -5.70 9.70 -10.72
C PHE A 381 -6.16 9.90 -9.27
N ILE A 382 -5.23 10.19 -8.37
CA ILE A 382 -5.51 10.40 -6.95
C ILE A 382 -5.13 11.85 -6.62
N LEU A 383 -6.11 12.74 -6.69
CA LEU A 383 -5.95 14.17 -6.48
C LEU A 383 -6.33 14.52 -5.04
N ALA A 384 -5.35 14.92 -4.24
CA ALA A 384 -5.59 15.31 -2.85
C ALA A 384 -5.07 16.72 -2.60
N LEU A 385 -5.94 17.62 -2.15
CA LEU A 385 -5.63 19.02 -1.94
C LEU A 385 -5.44 19.32 -0.46
N ASP A 386 -4.43 20.11 -0.13
CA ASP A 386 -4.22 20.61 1.21
C ASP A 386 -4.98 21.93 1.39
N LYS A 387 -5.88 21.99 2.37
CA LYS A 387 -6.59 23.23 2.69
C LYS A 387 -5.59 24.29 3.18
N GLY A 388 -5.62 25.46 2.53
CA GLY A 388 -4.72 26.57 2.84
C GLY A 388 -3.33 26.50 2.18
N ALA A 389 -3.08 25.52 1.31
CA ALA A 389 -1.90 25.53 0.46
C ALA A 389 -1.96 26.65 -0.60
N GLU A 390 -0.80 26.96 -1.20
CA GLU A 390 -0.62 28.06 -2.16
C GLU A 390 -1.62 27.92 -3.35
N PRO A 391 -2.51 28.92 -3.59
CA PRO A 391 -3.62 28.78 -4.53
C PRO A 391 -3.24 28.55 -5.99
N GLU A 392 -2.16 29.17 -6.51
CA GLU A 392 -1.74 28.99 -7.90
C GLU A 392 -1.23 27.57 -8.13
N GLY A 393 -0.44 27.03 -7.19
CA GLY A 393 0.04 25.66 -7.17
C GLY A 393 -1.10 24.64 -7.14
N GLN A 394 -2.14 24.87 -6.32
CA GLN A 394 -3.33 24.01 -6.32
C GLN A 394 -4.05 24.05 -7.68
N THR A 395 -4.24 25.24 -8.25
CA THR A 395 -4.87 25.41 -9.55
C THR A 395 -4.10 24.67 -10.64
N ALA A 396 -2.76 24.81 -10.65
CA ALA A 396 -1.90 24.10 -11.59
C ALA A 396 -1.98 22.58 -11.41
N LEU A 397 -1.93 22.07 -10.18
CA LEU A 397 -2.02 20.65 -9.89
C LEU A 397 -3.34 20.03 -10.39
N ILE A 398 -4.46 20.71 -10.13
CA ILE A 398 -5.79 20.29 -10.61
C ILE A 398 -5.81 20.30 -12.15
N ALA A 399 -5.36 21.37 -12.78
CA ALA A 399 -5.35 21.49 -14.25
C ALA A 399 -4.52 20.37 -14.89
N HIS A 400 -3.32 20.09 -14.37
CA HIS A 400 -2.47 19.02 -14.83
C HIS A 400 -3.07 17.62 -14.60
N CYS A 401 -3.86 17.42 -13.54
CA CYS A 401 -4.56 16.16 -13.30
C CYS A 401 -5.66 15.95 -14.34
N LEU A 402 -6.56 16.93 -14.45
CA LEU A 402 -7.73 16.85 -15.32
C LEU A 402 -7.35 16.80 -16.80
N ALA A 403 -6.35 17.58 -17.22
CA ALA A 403 -5.88 17.56 -18.60
C ALA A 403 -5.31 16.20 -19.00
N GLN A 404 -4.57 15.52 -18.10
CA GLN A 404 -4.04 14.19 -18.41
C GLN A 404 -5.16 13.15 -18.50
N ALA A 405 -6.13 13.18 -17.58
CA ALA A 405 -7.29 12.31 -17.65
C ALA A 405 -8.11 12.55 -18.93
N GLU A 406 -8.26 13.80 -19.35
CA GLU A 406 -8.95 14.15 -20.58
C GLU A 406 -8.22 13.66 -21.83
N VAL A 407 -6.91 13.90 -21.95
CA VAL A 407 -6.14 13.47 -23.13
C VAL A 407 -6.07 11.94 -23.24
N LEU A 408 -5.96 11.23 -22.11
CA LEU A 408 -6.01 9.75 -22.10
C LEU A 408 -7.34 9.23 -22.69
N ALA A 409 -8.46 9.84 -22.34
CA ALA A 409 -9.77 9.42 -22.82
C ALA A 409 -10.04 9.88 -24.28
N ASN A 410 -9.77 11.14 -24.57
CA ASN A 410 -10.23 11.80 -25.81
C ASN A 410 -9.21 11.71 -26.95
N GLY A 411 -7.92 11.62 -26.63
CA GLY A 411 -6.85 11.67 -27.62
C GLY A 411 -6.76 13.01 -28.35
N ARG A 412 -6.12 12.96 -29.52
CA ARG A 412 -5.96 14.05 -30.48
C ARG A 412 -5.75 13.44 -31.86
N SER A 413 -6.71 13.61 -32.75
CA SER A 413 -6.72 13.07 -34.11
C SER A 413 -5.73 13.77 -35.04
N PHE A 414 -5.42 13.13 -36.17
CA PHE A 414 -4.59 13.71 -37.23
C PHE A 414 -5.17 15.02 -37.76
N GLU A 415 -6.49 15.06 -37.99
CA GLU A 415 -7.18 16.26 -38.48
C GLU A 415 -7.12 17.41 -37.47
N GLU A 416 -7.24 17.13 -36.16
CA GLU A 416 -7.05 18.14 -35.11
C GLU A 416 -5.60 18.65 -35.07
N VAL A 417 -4.61 17.80 -35.35
CA VAL A 417 -3.22 18.24 -35.50
C VAL A 417 -3.06 19.13 -36.72
N LYS A 418 -3.54 18.72 -37.90
CA LYS A 418 -3.44 19.51 -39.14
C LYS A 418 -4.24 20.81 -39.10
N THR A 419 -5.35 20.85 -38.38
CA THR A 419 -6.13 22.08 -38.19
C THR A 419 -5.36 23.10 -37.33
N ALA A 420 -4.73 22.63 -36.25
CA ALA A 420 -3.95 23.49 -35.36
C ALA A 420 -2.58 23.89 -35.94
N GLU A 421 -1.98 23.02 -36.76
CA GLU A 421 -0.66 23.20 -37.38
C GLU A 421 -0.71 22.83 -38.88
N PRO A 422 -1.27 23.69 -39.76
CA PRO A 422 -1.54 23.34 -41.16
C PRO A 422 -0.31 23.00 -42.00
N ASP A 423 0.79 23.70 -41.76
CA ASP A 423 2.04 23.57 -42.52
C ASP A 423 2.91 22.37 -42.07
N LEU A 424 2.45 21.61 -41.07
CA LEU A 424 3.19 20.46 -40.54
C LEU A 424 3.22 19.33 -41.59
N PRO A 425 4.39 18.74 -41.90
CA PRO A 425 4.46 17.57 -42.78
C PRO A 425 3.64 16.40 -42.23
N ASP A 426 2.95 15.65 -43.10
CA ASP A 426 1.98 14.63 -42.67
C ASP A 426 2.63 13.53 -41.79
N HIS A 427 3.86 13.14 -42.08
CA HIS A 427 4.57 12.16 -41.24
C HIS A 427 4.86 12.69 -39.82
N VAL A 428 5.03 14.01 -39.64
CA VAL A 428 5.19 14.64 -38.32
C VAL A 428 3.82 14.79 -37.65
N ALA A 429 2.78 15.13 -38.42
CA ALA A 429 1.41 15.22 -37.89
C ALA A 429 0.94 13.87 -37.33
N ALA A 430 1.24 12.78 -38.04
CA ALA A 430 0.98 11.40 -37.58
C ALA A 430 1.68 11.08 -36.25
N GLN A 431 2.90 11.58 -36.01
CA GLN A 431 3.63 11.38 -34.76
C GLN A 431 3.04 12.17 -33.57
N LYS A 432 2.26 13.23 -33.84
CA LYS A 432 1.57 14.03 -32.81
C LYS A 432 0.18 13.52 -32.45
N VAL A 433 -0.30 12.47 -33.13
CA VAL A 433 -1.60 11.84 -32.85
C VAL A 433 -1.57 11.16 -31.48
N HIS A 434 -2.62 11.40 -30.69
CA HIS A 434 -2.89 10.67 -29.46
C HIS A 434 -4.12 9.82 -29.70
N ALA A 435 -4.01 8.50 -29.54
CA ALA A 435 -5.10 7.59 -29.88
C ALA A 435 -6.36 7.78 -29.01
N GLY A 436 -6.20 8.29 -27.78
CA GLY A 436 -7.29 8.31 -26.79
C GLY A 436 -7.71 6.90 -26.40
N GLY A 437 -8.93 6.74 -25.88
CA GLY A 437 -9.48 5.42 -25.56
C GLY A 437 -8.82 4.72 -24.37
N ARG A 438 -8.10 5.46 -23.52
CA ARG A 438 -7.39 4.90 -22.36
C ARG A 438 -8.22 5.15 -21.10
N PRO A 439 -8.69 4.10 -20.41
CA PRO A 439 -9.62 4.27 -19.31
C PRO A 439 -8.95 4.86 -18.08
N SER A 440 -9.71 5.66 -17.33
CA SER A 440 -9.24 6.23 -16.07
C SER A 440 -10.33 6.39 -15.01
N THR A 441 -9.93 6.29 -13.75
CA THR A 441 -10.72 6.67 -12.57
C THR A 441 -10.10 7.91 -11.94
N LEU A 442 -10.92 8.85 -11.47
CA LEU A 442 -10.47 9.99 -10.66
C LEU A 442 -10.97 9.84 -9.23
N LEU A 443 -10.06 9.73 -8.28
CA LEU A 443 -10.30 9.90 -6.86
C LEU A 443 -9.86 11.30 -6.47
N SER A 444 -10.76 12.10 -5.90
CA SER A 444 -10.46 13.46 -5.47
C SER A 444 -10.83 13.71 -4.01
N CYS A 445 -10.00 14.49 -3.32
CA CYS A 445 -10.20 14.95 -1.95
C CYS A 445 -9.88 16.45 -1.86
N ALA A 446 -10.85 17.23 -1.41
CA ALA A 446 -10.72 18.69 -1.32
C ALA A 446 -9.93 19.17 -0.10
N ASP A 447 -9.81 18.32 0.94
CA ASP A 447 -9.06 18.63 2.17
C ASP A 447 -8.39 17.37 2.72
N PHE A 448 -7.10 17.24 2.43
CA PHE A 448 -6.31 16.07 2.74
C PHE A 448 -5.83 16.07 4.21
N THR A 449 -6.74 15.67 5.07
CA THR A 449 -6.53 15.52 6.51
C THR A 449 -5.99 14.13 6.88
N PRO A 450 -5.47 13.92 8.11
CA PRO A 450 -5.16 12.58 8.62
C PRO A 450 -6.35 11.59 8.49
N GLN A 451 -7.58 12.07 8.71
CA GLN A 451 -8.80 11.31 8.49
C GLN A 451 -8.96 10.92 7.01
N ALA A 452 -8.78 11.85 6.08
CA ALA A 452 -8.85 11.55 4.64
C ALA A 452 -7.79 10.53 4.19
N PHE A 453 -6.58 10.58 4.76
CA PHE A 453 -5.55 9.58 4.54
C PHE A 453 -5.98 8.19 5.05
N GLY A 454 -6.51 8.12 6.27
CA GLY A 454 -7.01 6.88 6.86
C GLY A 454 -8.12 6.25 6.02
N SER A 455 -9.11 7.05 5.59
CA SER A 455 -10.21 6.57 4.76
C SER A 455 -9.74 6.08 3.38
N LEU A 456 -8.73 6.73 2.78
CA LEU A 456 -8.13 6.29 1.52
C LEU A 456 -7.46 4.92 1.65
N LEU A 457 -6.63 4.72 2.67
CA LEU A 457 -5.92 3.45 2.83
C LEU A 457 -6.89 2.30 3.14
N ALA A 458 -7.89 2.52 3.99
CA ALA A 458 -8.94 1.53 4.24
C ALA A 458 -9.76 1.22 2.98
N LEU A 459 -10.01 2.21 2.11
CA LEU A 459 -10.68 2.01 0.82
C LEU A 459 -9.89 1.01 -0.05
N TYR A 460 -8.56 1.17 -0.16
CA TYR A 460 -7.72 0.23 -0.90
C TYR A 460 -7.62 -1.15 -0.24
N GLU A 461 -7.62 -1.24 1.09
CA GLU A 461 -7.63 -2.53 1.78
C GLU A 461 -8.92 -3.32 1.49
N HIS A 462 -10.08 -2.65 1.57
CA HIS A 462 -11.37 -3.27 1.26
C HIS A 462 -11.49 -3.62 -0.21
N ARG A 463 -11.07 -2.72 -1.12
CA ARG A 463 -10.95 -3.01 -2.55
C ARG A 463 -10.13 -4.27 -2.80
N THR A 464 -8.97 -4.38 -2.15
CA THR A 464 -8.07 -5.52 -2.29
C THR A 464 -8.75 -6.82 -1.84
N TYR A 465 -9.38 -6.81 -0.67
CA TYR A 465 -10.09 -7.98 -0.14
C TYR A 465 -11.23 -8.42 -1.07
N LEU A 466 -12.06 -7.48 -1.51
CA LEU A 466 -13.22 -7.74 -2.36
C LEU A 466 -12.82 -8.19 -3.76
N ALA A 467 -11.77 -7.60 -4.35
CA ALA A 467 -11.21 -8.06 -5.62
C ALA A 467 -10.68 -9.49 -5.52
N GLY A 468 -10.01 -9.82 -4.41
CA GLY A 468 -9.59 -11.19 -4.11
C GLY A 468 -10.77 -12.17 -4.10
N LYS A 469 -11.92 -11.77 -3.53
CA LYS A 469 -13.14 -12.57 -3.52
C LYS A 469 -13.77 -12.73 -4.90
N LEU A 470 -13.79 -11.68 -5.72
CA LEU A 470 -14.22 -11.77 -7.12
C LEU A 470 -13.41 -12.79 -7.93
N TRP A 471 -12.11 -12.91 -7.64
CA TRP A 471 -11.24 -13.91 -8.26
C TRP A 471 -11.23 -15.28 -7.57
N GLY A 472 -11.96 -15.45 -6.45
CA GLY A 472 -11.97 -16.69 -5.68
C GLY A 472 -10.64 -17.00 -4.97
N LEU A 473 -9.91 -15.99 -4.53
CA LEU A 473 -8.57 -16.09 -3.95
C LEU A 473 -8.56 -15.99 -2.41
N ASN A 474 -7.43 -16.38 -1.81
CA ASN A 474 -7.07 -15.99 -0.46
C ASN A 474 -6.17 -14.73 -0.47
N PRO A 475 -6.68 -13.54 -0.11
CA PRO A 475 -5.89 -12.30 -0.13
C PRO A 475 -4.95 -12.17 1.06
N PHE A 476 -4.99 -13.07 2.06
CA PHE A 476 -4.29 -12.89 3.33
C PHE A 476 -3.02 -13.75 3.49
N ASP A 477 -2.79 -14.72 2.62
CA ASP A 477 -1.55 -15.52 2.59
C ASP A 477 -0.51 -14.97 1.61
N GLN A 478 0.71 -15.54 1.62
CA GLN A 478 1.80 -15.17 0.71
C GLN A 478 2.82 -16.31 0.46
N TRP A 479 2.37 -17.53 0.18
CA TRP A 479 3.27 -18.69 0.02
C TRP A 479 4.37 -18.53 -1.05
N GLY A 480 4.14 -17.68 -2.05
CA GLY A 480 5.08 -17.42 -3.15
C GLY A 480 6.45 -16.89 -2.73
N VAL A 481 6.59 -16.31 -1.53
CA VAL A 481 7.87 -15.72 -1.08
C VAL A 481 8.81 -16.71 -0.39
N GLU A 482 8.30 -17.86 0.08
CA GLU A 482 9.04 -18.77 0.97
C GLU A 482 10.16 -19.54 0.25
N ARG A 483 9.98 -19.84 -1.04
CA ARG A 483 10.99 -20.57 -1.82
C ARG A 483 12.26 -19.75 -2.01
N GLY A 484 12.13 -18.45 -2.25
CA GLY A 484 13.27 -17.53 -2.38
C GLY A 484 14.10 -17.47 -1.09
N LYS A 485 13.45 -17.32 0.06
CA LYS A 485 14.10 -17.32 1.38
C LYS A 485 14.87 -18.62 1.65
N THR A 486 14.25 -19.76 1.35
CA THR A 486 14.89 -21.07 1.51
C THR A 486 16.13 -21.19 0.61
N MET A 487 16.05 -20.70 -0.62
CA MET A 487 17.18 -20.73 -1.56
C MET A 487 18.32 -19.83 -1.11
N ALA A 488 18.03 -18.59 -0.68
CA ALA A 488 19.04 -17.68 -0.15
C ALA A 488 19.78 -18.29 1.06
N GLY A 489 19.05 -18.96 1.97
CA GLY A 489 19.65 -19.70 3.08
C GLY A 489 20.65 -20.78 2.64
N ARG A 490 20.31 -21.55 1.59
CA ARG A 490 21.20 -22.59 1.01
C ARG A 490 22.42 -22.02 0.29
N LEU A 491 22.31 -20.82 -0.28
CA LEU A 491 23.42 -20.22 -1.01
C LEU A 491 24.48 -19.57 -0.11
N LYS A 492 24.16 -19.24 1.15
CA LYS A 492 25.13 -18.62 2.07
C LYS A 492 26.34 -19.53 2.39
N PRO A 493 26.17 -20.81 2.77
CA PRO A 493 27.31 -21.72 2.92
C PRO A 493 28.14 -21.84 1.64
N VAL A 494 27.49 -21.89 0.47
CA VAL A 494 28.18 -21.92 -0.83
C VAL A 494 29.04 -20.67 -1.06
N LEU A 495 28.48 -19.49 -0.76
CA LEU A 495 29.20 -18.22 -0.87
C LEU A 495 30.39 -18.16 0.10
N ARG A 496 30.28 -18.77 1.28
CA ARG A 496 31.38 -18.92 2.25
C ARG A 496 32.40 -19.99 1.89
N GLY A 497 32.14 -20.80 0.86
CA GLY A 497 33.00 -21.91 0.45
C GLY A 497 32.84 -23.17 1.32
N GLU A 498 31.77 -23.25 2.10
CA GLU A 498 31.43 -24.40 2.96
C GLU A 498 30.74 -25.52 2.16
N GLU A 499 30.05 -25.15 1.07
CA GLU A 499 29.29 -26.06 0.20
C GLU A 499 29.43 -25.70 -1.29
N HIS A 500 28.83 -26.49 -2.18
CA HIS A 500 28.76 -26.24 -3.63
C HIS A 500 27.31 -25.94 -4.07
N ALA A 501 27.14 -25.01 -5.01
CA ALA A 501 25.84 -24.76 -5.62
C ALA A 501 25.44 -25.92 -6.55
N SER A 502 24.18 -26.32 -6.46
CA SER A 502 23.61 -27.40 -7.29
C SER A 502 23.19 -26.94 -8.68
N ASP A 503 22.79 -25.67 -8.84
CA ASP A 503 22.47 -25.09 -10.14
C ASP A 503 23.75 -24.67 -10.89
N PRO A 504 24.02 -25.18 -12.10
CA PRO A 504 25.26 -24.90 -12.82
C PRO A 504 25.48 -23.42 -13.16
N ILE A 505 24.40 -22.68 -13.43
CA ILE A 505 24.49 -21.25 -13.74
C ILE A 505 24.87 -20.48 -12.48
N THR A 506 24.19 -20.76 -11.36
CA THR A 506 24.47 -20.16 -10.05
C THR A 506 25.89 -20.47 -9.59
N ALA A 507 26.35 -21.72 -9.74
CA ALA A 507 27.73 -22.10 -9.42
C ALA A 507 28.75 -21.27 -10.22
N ARG A 508 28.56 -21.18 -11.54
CA ARG A 508 29.41 -20.36 -12.42
C ARG A 508 29.42 -18.88 -12.01
N LEU A 509 28.27 -18.32 -11.65
CA LEU A 509 28.17 -16.92 -11.22
C LEU A 509 28.88 -16.69 -9.87
N ILE A 510 28.74 -17.61 -8.92
CA ILE A 510 29.46 -17.55 -7.64
C ILE A 510 30.98 -17.59 -7.86
N ASP A 511 31.45 -18.47 -8.75
CA ASP A 511 32.88 -18.54 -9.10
C ASP A 511 33.38 -17.26 -9.76
N GLN A 512 32.54 -16.56 -10.53
CA GLN A 512 32.89 -15.26 -11.11
C GLN A 512 32.98 -14.16 -10.06
N LEU A 513 32.09 -14.15 -9.07
CA LEU A 513 32.07 -13.15 -7.99
C LEU A 513 33.20 -13.33 -6.97
N LYS A 514 33.76 -14.55 -6.86
CA LYS A 514 34.90 -14.87 -5.97
C LYS A 514 36.27 -14.54 -6.58
N ARG A 515 36.34 -14.30 -7.89
CA ARG A 515 37.57 -13.85 -8.57
C ARG A 515 37.72 -12.35 -8.43
#